data_AF-A0A9P6NBN9-F1
#
_entry.id   AF-A0A9P6NBN9-F1
#
_cell.length_a   1.000
_cell.length_b   1.000
_cell.length_c   1.000
_cell.angle_alpha   90.00
_cell.angle_beta   90.00
_cell.angle_gamma   90.00
#
_symmetry.space_group_name_H-M   'P 1'
#
loop_
_entity.id
_entity.type
_entity.pdbx_description
1 polymer ?
#
loop_
_entity_poly.entity_id
_entity_poly.type
_entity_poly.pdbx_seq_one_letter_code
_entity_poly.pdbx_strand_id
1 'polypeptide(L)'
;MLTTQFIRISQRSLRISNQQRLKKIINHQKKDLNQNTLQIKSHNHYHPNHHDHKLNQIILANLRYELENHTKSNDLKELLKTCKSIKELNNKASSIKTIPLIYQSYKSLIQLLGHYSLWTQINLILKEIDSQYDNNNHSSLLLFDFIQNDENFWEILIQAFINSGKSVDFLLFILFHHKKTMFSINIIEILIKASIIENNVSQTIFYLNQYINSKEFNPTTSRLLMGKLIKFLGLNGELRLAIDIINKFILPINKEGNDDDEIIECLISLLRSSIDRSDPDAVLFCYHELTDRLPIQEEGLTLALLSISYRYHLPSFALNILSKSSIPIQTNSILPVLGTLCNTNQLKEVILILSKMFKIKLIKEEMDWIFYHLMIGHLGGIKNYQNMLISSSSSSKTIENSLQNSLNLIDTLINSKHHQQDPSHDILILLINSLLKAFIEIHDFNQVKILFHHFFEKSSSSSNKQIKLIPNPMTFEILDEIEQNVNDDDDDDDAKE
;
A
#
# COMPACT_ATOMS: atom_id res chain seq x y z
N MET A 1 -6.93 11.44 16.10
CA MET A 1 -7.48 12.80 15.87
C MET A 1 -6.85 13.91 16.75
N LEU A 2 -6.39 13.62 17.97
CA LEU A 2 -5.80 14.64 18.87
C LEU A 2 -4.39 15.13 18.47
N THR A 3 -3.59 14.30 17.80
CA THR A 3 -2.21 14.62 17.36
C THR A 3 -2.15 15.68 16.26
N THR A 4 -3.09 15.67 15.31
CA THR A 4 -3.15 16.64 14.21
C THR A 4 -3.58 18.03 14.67
N GLN A 5 -4.43 18.12 15.70
CA GLN A 5 -4.78 19.40 16.32
C GLN A 5 -3.64 19.98 17.15
N PHE A 6 -2.87 19.15 17.86
CA PHE A 6 -1.70 19.59 18.64
C PHE A 6 -0.58 20.15 17.73
N ILE A 7 -0.32 19.49 16.59
CA ILE A 7 0.65 19.99 15.59
C ILE A 7 0.18 21.33 15.00
N ARG A 8 -1.11 21.48 14.67
CA ARG A 8 -1.65 22.75 14.14
C ARG A 8 -1.59 23.89 15.17
N ILE A 9 -1.85 23.61 16.44
CA ILE A 9 -1.76 24.61 17.52
C ILE A 9 -0.30 25.01 17.77
N SER A 10 0.63 24.04 17.80
CA SER A 10 2.06 24.29 17.92
C SER A 10 2.61 25.13 16.77
N GLN A 11 2.24 24.81 15.52
CA GLN A 11 2.63 25.59 14.34
C GLN A 11 2.05 27.02 14.35
N ARG A 12 0.83 27.21 14.87
CA ARG A 12 0.20 28.54 14.97
C ARG A 12 0.85 29.41 16.05
N SER A 13 1.19 28.80 17.19
CA SER A 13 1.98 29.41 18.27
C SER A 13 3.36 29.87 17.78
N LEU A 14 4.07 29.00 17.06
CA LEU A 14 5.39 29.31 16.50
C LEU A 14 5.34 30.47 15.48
N ARG A 15 4.29 30.51 14.64
CA ARG A 15 4.07 31.61 13.68
C ARG A 15 3.86 32.96 14.36
N ILE A 16 3.08 33.02 15.43
CA ILE A 16 2.81 34.27 16.17
C ILE A 16 4.08 34.76 16.87
N SER A 17 4.85 33.87 17.49
CA SER A 17 6.13 34.19 18.14
C SER A 17 7.15 34.76 17.15
N ASN A 18 7.27 34.14 15.97
CA ASN A 18 8.19 34.60 14.92
C ASN A 18 7.78 35.96 14.33
N GLN A 19 6.49 36.23 14.16
CA GLN A 19 5.99 37.54 13.71
C GLN A 19 6.26 38.67 14.73
N GLN A 20 6.17 38.38 16.03
CA GLN A 20 6.46 39.37 17.08
C GLN A 20 7.96 39.69 17.19
N ARG A 21 8.84 38.68 17.01
CA ARG A 21 10.30 38.90 16.95
C ARG A 21 10.71 39.74 15.74
N LEU A 22 10.12 39.49 14.57
CA LEU A 22 10.34 40.29 13.35
C LEU A 22 9.96 41.77 13.54
N LYS A 23 8.83 42.07 14.19
CA LYS A 23 8.42 43.46 14.49
C LYS A 23 9.41 44.20 15.40
N LYS A 24 9.99 43.53 16.42
CA LYS A 24 10.99 44.15 17.31
C LYS A 24 12.29 44.48 16.59
N ILE A 25 12.74 43.61 15.68
CA ILE A 25 13.96 43.81 14.88
C ILE A 25 13.80 44.99 13.91
N ILE A 26 12.63 45.11 13.26
CA ILE A 26 12.32 46.23 12.34
C ILE A 26 12.36 47.58 13.08
N ASN A 27 11.87 47.65 14.32
CA ASN A 27 11.89 48.88 15.12
C ASN A 27 13.28 49.28 15.62
N HIS A 28 14.19 48.32 15.83
CA HIS A 28 15.58 48.62 16.17
C HIS A 28 16.35 49.17 14.97
N GLN A 29 16.18 48.57 13.80
CA GLN A 29 16.89 48.96 12.58
C GLN A 29 16.48 50.34 12.03
N LYS A 30 15.23 50.77 12.26
CA LYS A 30 14.80 52.14 11.93
C LYS A 30 15.50 53.21 12.77
N LYS A 31 15.96 52.89 13.99
CA LYS A 31 16.72 53.83 14.83
C LYS A 31 18.18 53.94 14.36
N ASP A 32 18.78 52.83 13.96
CA ASP A 32 20.18 52.79 13.52
C ASP A 32 20.40 53.44 12.14
N LEU A 33 19.41 53.33 11.23
CA LEU A 33 19.45 53.96 9.90
C LEU A 33 19.45 55.50 9.94
N ASN A 34 18.77 56.11 10.93
CA ASN A 34 18.72 57.56 11.09
C ASN A 34 20.01 58.15 11.70
N GLN A 35 20.83 57.34 12.37
CA GLN A 35 22.13 57.79 12.92
C GLN A 35 23.24 57.76 11.86
N ASN A 36 23.22 56.79 10.95
CA ASN A 36 24.26 56.64 9.92
C ASN A 36 24.12 57.58 8.72
N THR A 37 22.93 58.15 8.48
CA THR A 37 22.70 59.10 7.38
C THR A 37 23.26 60.51 7.67
N LEU A 38 23.63 60.81 8.91
CA LEU A 38 24.22 62.08 9.31
C LEU A 38 25.75 62.15 9.18
N GLN A 39 26.45 61.01 9.05
CA GLN A 39 27.92 60.99 9.01
C GLN A 39 28.55 60.94 7.60
N ILE A 40 27.77 60.68 6.54
CA ILE A 40 28.33 60.41 5.20
C ILE A 40 28.48 61.68 4.33
N LYS A 41 28.03 62.86 4.79
CA LYS A 41 28.12 64.11 3.99
C LYS A 41 29.48 64.81 4.00
N SER A 42 30.52 64.24 4.59
CA SER A 42 31.84 64.86 4.64
C SER A 42 32.95 63.87 4.30
N HIS A 43 33.26 63.66 3.01
CA HIS A 43 34.64 63.66 2.48
C HIS A 43 34.73 63.17 1.02
N ASN A 44 35.45 63.97 0.24
CA ASN A 44 36.35 63.63 -0.87
C ASN A 44 35.83 63.49 -2.33
N HIS A 45 36.36 64.41 -3.15
CA HIS A 45 36.60 64.32 -4.59
C HIS A 45 37.76 63.34 -4.91
N TYR A 46 37.71 62.61 -6.04
CA TYR A 46 38.79 62.35 -7.02
C TYR A 46 38.32 61.39 -8.15
N HIS A 47 39.00 61.42 -9.31
CA HIS A 47 38.64 60.97 -10.68
C HIS A 47 38.21 59.49 -10.94
N PRO A 48 37.35 59.18 -11.97
CA PRO A 48 36.49 57.97 -11.93
C PRO A 48 36.74 56.79 -12.92
N ASN A 49 37.39 56.90 -14.07
CA ASN A 49 36.96 56.00 -15.18
C ASN A 49 37.71 54.66 -15.43
N HIS A 50 38.77 54.27 -14.71
CA HIS A 50 39.48 52.98 -14.94
C HIS A 50 39.55 52.02 -13.75
N HIS A 51 39.37 52.50 -12.52
CA HIS A 51 39.32 51.64 -11.32
C HIS A 51 37.97 50.92 -11.19
N ASP A 52 36.91 51.52 -11.70
CA ASP A 52 35.53 51.03 -11.56
C ASP A 52 35.30 49.67 -12.21
N HIS A 53 35.98 49.33 -13.31
CA HIS A 53 35.78 48.04 -13.96
C HIS A 53 36.41 46.85 -13.21
N LYS A 54 37.62 47.00 -12.66
CA LYS A 54 38.24 45.95 -11.82
C LYS A 54 37.54 45.85 -10.46
N LEU A 55 37.17 46.98 -9.87
CA LEU A 55 36.44 47.03 -8.61
C LEU A 55 35.05 46.37 -8.76
N ASN A 56 34.32 46.66 -9.84
CA ASN A 56 33.04 46.03 -10.12
C ASN A 56 33.17 44.51 -10.36
N GLN A 57 34.25 44.03 -10.99
CA GLN A 57 34.49 42.60 -11.14
C GLN A 57 34.74 41.89 -9.79
N ILE A 58 35.50 42.52 -8.89
CA ILE A 58 35.74 42.00 -7.53
C ILE A 58 34.45 42.01 -6.72
N ILE A 59 33.66 43.08 -6.79
CA ILE A 59 32.35 43.16 -6.12
C ILE A 59 31.40 42.07 -6.63
N LEU A 60 31.35 41.84 -7.94
CA LEU A 60 30.50 40.78 -8.53
C LEU A 60 30.96 39.38 -8.12
N ALA A 61 32.27 39.13 -8.00
CA ALA A 61 32.81 37.86 -7.53
C ALA A 61 32.48 37.61 -6.05
N ASN A 62 32.60 38.64 -5.20
CA ASN A 62 32.25 38.54 -3.78
C ASN A 62 30.76 38.26 -3.58
N LEU A 63 29.88 38.97 -4.30
CA LEU A 63 28.44 38.73 -4.20
C LEU A 63 28.02 37.35 -4.69
N ARG A 64 28.71 36.79 -5.69
CA ARG A 64 28.51 35.38 -6.10
C ARG A 64 28.84 34.41 -4.97
N TYR A 65 29.99 34.62 -4.33
CA TYR A 65 30.44 33.78 -3.22
C TYR A 65 29.49 33.87 -2.01
N GLU A 66 29.05 35.08 -1.64
CA GLU A 66 28.06 35.28 -0.58
C GLU A 66 26.72 34.63 -0.91
N LEU A 67 26.24 34.76 -2.15
CA LEU A 67 24.99 34.14 -2.60
C LEU A 67 25.04 32.62 -2.46
N GLU A 68 26.12 31.98 -2.90
CA GLU A 68 26.30 30.53 -2.76
C GLU A 68 26.35 30.09 -1.30
N ASN A 69 27.10 30.81 -0.46
CA ASN A 69 27.22 30.48 0.95
C ASN A 69 25.89 30.62 1.71
N HIS A 70 25.16 31.71 1.49
CA HIS A 70 23.87 31.93 2.16
C HIS A 70 22.78 30.99 1.67
N THR A 71 22.84 30.56 0.41
CA THR A 71 21.97 29.50 -0.12
C THR A 71 22.27 28.16 0.56
N LYS A 72 23.55 27.78 0.68
CA LYS A 72 23.98 26.55 1.36
C LYS A 72 23.70 26.56 2.87
N SER A 73 23.84 27.72 3.52
CA SER A 73 23.59 27.87 4.96
C SER A 73 22.12 28.03 5.31
N ASN A 74 21.21 28.05 4.32
CA ASN A 74 19.78 28.31 4.48
C ASN A 74 19.45 29.60 5.26
N ASP A 75 20.32 30.63 5.19
CA ASP A 75 20.08 31.90 5.90
C ASP A 75 19.28 32.87 5.02
N LEU A 76 17.95 32.85 5.20
CA LEU A 76 17.04 33.69 4.41
C LEU A 76 17.29 35.18 4.59
N LYS A 77 17.73 35.61 5.78
CA LYS A 77 17.91 37.03 6.09
C LYS A 77 19.14 37.57 5.38
N GLU A 78 20.26 36.86 5.46
CA GLU A 78 21.48 37.26 4.77
C GLU A 78 21.32 37.10 3.25
N LEU A 79 20.66 36.04 2.77
CA LEU A 79 20.35 35.88 1.34
C LEU A 79 19.54 37.08 0.79
N LEU A 80 18.50 37.53 1.50
CA LEU A 80 17.71 38.70 1.08
C LEU A 80 18.54 39.98 0.99
N LYS A 81 19.53 40.19 1.89
CA LYS A 81 20.44 41.34 1.82
C LYS A 81 21.37 41.24 0.62
N THR A 82 21.92 40.07 0.35
CA THR A 82 22.79 39.83 -0.81
C THR A 82 22.00 40.04 -2.11
N CYS A 83 20.79 39.48 -2.24
CA CYS A 83 19.91 39.69 -3.39
C CYS A 83 19.54 41.18 -3.58
N LYS A 84 19.30 41.93 -2.49
CA LYS A 84 19.05 43.37 -2.55
C LYS A 84 20.27 44.14 -3.07
N SER A 85 21.46 43.78 -2.60
CA SER A 85 22.73 44.39 -3.03
C SER A 85 23.00 44.12 -4.53
N ILE A 86 22.69 42.92 -5.01
CA ILE A 86 22.77 42.54 -6.43
C ILE A 86 21.77 43.35 -7.27
N LYS A 87 20.54 43.52 -6.79
CA LYS A 87 19.50 44.31 -7.47
C LYS A 87 19.88 45.79 -7.56
N GLU A 88 20.43 46.36 -6.49
CA GLU A 88 20.90 47.75 -6.45
C GLU A 88 22.09 48.00 -7.40
N LEU A 89 22.99 47.02 -7.56
CA LEU A 89 24.07 47.10 -8.53
C LEU A 89 23.57 47.07 -9.97
N ASN A 90 22.53 46.28 -10.27
CA ASN A 90 21.96 46.23 -11.61
C ASN A 90 21.34 47.57 -12.04
N ASN A 91 20.66 48.25 -11.13
CA ASN A 91 20.06 49.56 -11.40
C ASN A 91 21.11 50.65 -11.67
N LYS A 92 22.35 50.45 -11.20
CA LYS A 92 23.47 51.40 -11.37
C LYS A 92 24.37 51.05 -12.55
N ALA A 93 24.53 49.77 -12.86
CA ALA A 93 25.37 49.26 -13.94
C ALA A 93 24.48 48.46 -14.90
N SER A 94 24.00 49.10 -15.96
CA SER A 94 23.26 48.50 -17.08
C SER A 94 24.13 47.57 -17.95
N SER A 95 24.94 46.73 -17.32
CA SER A 95 25.90 45.85 -17.99
C SER A 95 25.30 44.46 -18.16
N ILE A 96 25.38 43.91 -19.37
CA ILE A 96 24.93 42.53 -19.72
C ILE A 96 25.51 41.45 -18.78
N LYS A 97 26.62 41.74 -18.09
CA LYS A 97 27.32 40.82 -17.16
C LYS A 97 26.63 40.64 -15.80
N THR A 98 25.68 41.49 -15.41
CA THR A 98 24.93 41.37 -14.14
C THR A 98 23.72 40.43 -14.25
N ILE A 99 23.18 40.22 -15.46
CA ILE A 99 21.98 39.41 -15.71
C ILE A 99 22.12 37.97 -15.17
N PRO A 100 23.23 37.23 -15.40
CA PRO A 100 23.38 35.88 -14.84
C PRO A 100 23.39 35.85 -13.30
N LEU A 101 23.89 36.91 -12.66
CA LEU A 101 23.95 37.00 -11.20
C LEU A 101 22.56 37.28 -10.60
N ILE A 102 21.76 38.10 -11.26
CA ILE A 102 20.36 38.36 -10.89
C ILE A 102 19.53 37.10 -11.05
N TYR A 103 19.70 36.41 -12.17
CA TYR A 103 19.07 35.12 -12.42
C TYR A 103 19.38 34.11 -11.30
N GLN A 104 20.66 33.94 -10.96
CA GLN A 104 21.08 33.05 -9.87
C GLN A 104 20.49 33.48 -8.52
N SER A 105 20.36 34.79 -8.28
CA SER A 105 19.76 35.34 -7.06
C SER A 105 18.29 34.97 -6.92
N TYR A 106 17.51 35.07 -8.01
CA TYR A 106 16.11 34.63 -8.00
C TYR A 106 15.99 33.12 -7.80
N LYS A 107 16.83 32.32 -8.47
CA LYS A 107 16.86 30.86 -8.31
C LYS A 107 17.12 30.44 -6.85
N SER A 108 18.17 30.99 -6.24
CA SER A 108 18.50 30.77 -4.82
C SER A 108 17.38 31.21 -3.88
N LEU A 109 16.75 32.37 -4.17
CA LEU A 109 15.67 32.90 -3.34
C LEU A 109 14.41 32.03 -3.43
N ILE A 110 14.02 31.58 -4.62
CA ILE A 110 12.87 30.68 -4.83
C ILE A 110 13.11 29.36 -4.10
N GLN A 111 14.30 28.78 -4.23
CA GLN A 111 14.67 27.53 -3.55
C GLN A 111 14.49 27.65 -2.03
N LEU A 112 15.03 28.72 -1.43
CA LEU A 112 14.97 28.91 0.01
C LEU A 112 13.55 29.27 0.50
N LEU A 113 12.82 30.10 -0.25
CA LEU A 113 11.42 30.40 0.07
C LEU A 113 10.53 29.16 -0.03
N GLY A 114 10.81 28.27 -0.99
CA GLY A 114 10.15 26.98 -1.14
C GLY A 114 10.36 26.08 0.07
N HIS A 115 11.59 26.01 0.58
CA HIS A 115 11.91 25.30 1.82
C HIS A 115 11.11 25.82 3.03
N TYR A 116 10.84 27.13 3.09
CA TYR A 116 10.00 27.73 4.14
C TYR A 116 8.50 27.77 3.81
N SER A 117 8.07 27.15 2.72
CA SER A 117 6.67 27.14 2.24
C SER A 117 6.07 28.55 2.02
N LEU A 118 6.90 29.52 1.62
CA LEU A 118 6.55 30.94 1.46
C LEU A 118 6.10 31.28 0.03
N TRP A 119 5.04 30.62 -0.43
CA TRP A 119 4.56 30.72 -1.82
C TRP A 119 4.09 32.12 -2.25
N THR A 120 3.58 32.95 -1.33
CA THR A 120 3.14 34.30 -1.69
C THR A 120 4.32 35.17 -2.10
N GLN A 121 5.47 35.00 -1.45
CA GLN A 121 6.72 35.66 -1.79
C GLN A 121 7.27 35.14 -3.12
N ILE A 122 7.17 33.84 -3.39
CA ILE A 122 7.53 33.26 -4.71
C ILE A 122 6.67 33.87 -5.82
N ASN A 123 5.36 33.99 -5.61
CA ASN A 123 4.48 34.65 -6.59
C ASN A 123 4.81 36.12 -6.81
N LEU A 124 5.25 36.85 -5.77
CA LEU A 124 5.71 38.24 -5.93
C LEU A 124 6.98 38.32 -6.78
N ILE A 125 7.90 37.35 -6.63
CA ILE A 125 9.10 37.24 -7.47
C ILE A 125 8.70 36.98 -8.93
N LEU A 126 7.76 36.05 -9.19
CA LEU A 126 7.27 35.79 -10.55
C LEU A 126 6.63 37.03 -11.17
N LYS A 127 5.76 37.73 -10.42
CA LYS A 127 5.18 39.00 -10.89
C LYS A 127 6.23 40.07 -11.17
N GLU A 128 7.30 40.11 -10.37
CA GLU A 128 8.40 41.03 -10.59
C GLU A 128 9.12 40.70 -11.91
N ILE A 129 9.39 39.42 -12.18
CA ILE A 129 9.98 38.94 -13.43
C ILE A 129 9.07 39.29 -14.62
N ASP A 130 7.77 39.04 -14.53
CA ASP A 130 6.79 39.36 -15.59
C ASP A 130 6.69 40.88 -15.84
N SER A 131 6.65 41.69 -14.78
CA SER A 131 6.57 43.15 -14.91
C SER A 131 7.81 43.77 -15.56
N GLN A 132 8.95 43.10 -15.49
CA GLN A 132 10.17 43.56 -16.17
C GLN A 132 10.08 43.31 -17.68
N TYR A 133 9.35 42.28 -18.12
CA TYR A 133 9.12 41.95 -19.53
C TYR A 133 8.24 43.00 -20.24
N ASP A 134 7.17 43.47 -19.60
CA ASP A 134 6.23 44.44 -20.20
C ASP A 134 6.83 45.83 -20.45
N ASN A 135 7.97 46.15 -19.82
CA ASN A 135 8.58 47.49 -19.89
C ASN A 135 9.54 47.70 -21.09
N ASN A 136 9.56 46.81 -22.09
CA ASN A 136 10.30 46.95 -23.37
C ASN A 136 11.80 47.33 -23.27
N ASN A 137 12.46 47.04 -22.14
CA ASN A 137 13.90 47.24 -21.99
C ASN A 137 14.65 46.00 -22.50
N HIS A 138 15.62 46.16 -23.41
CA HIS A 138 16.42 45.07 -24.00
C HIS A 138 17.06 44.12 -22.96
N SER A 139 17.44 44.63 -21.78
CA SER A 139 18.02 43.83 -20.69
C SER A 139 17.00 42.93 -19.98
N SER A 140 15.73 43.34 -19.94
CA SER A 140 14.65 42.57 -19.32
C SER A 140 14.18 41.43 -20.21
N LEU A 141 14.18 41.65 -21.53
CA LEU A 141 13.89 40.61 -22.52
C LEU A 141 14.86 39.43 -22.37
N LEU A 142 16.17 39.74 -22.24
CA LEU A 142 17.20 38.73 -22.06
C LEU A 142 17.02 37.90 -20.77
N LEU A 143 16.66 38.52 -19.64
CA LEU A 143 16.45 37.78 -18.38
C LEU A 143 15.25 36.82 -18.49
N PHE A 144 14.16 37.27 -19.12
CA PHE A 144 13.00 36.43 -19.35
C PHE A 144 13.33 35.28 -20.31
N ASP A 145 14.06 35.54 -21.39
CA ASP A 145 14.52 34.50 -22.33
C ASP A 145 15.44 33.47 -21.65
N PHE A 146 16.31 33.92 -20.72
CA PHE A 146 17.13 33.02 -19.90
C PHE A 146 16.26 32.11 -19.01
N ILE A 147 15.27 32.67 -18.31
CA ILE A 147 14.38 31.93 -17.40
C ILE A 147 13.45 31.00 -18.18
N GLN A 148 12.91 31.47 -19.30
CA GLN A 148 11.97 30.70 -20.10
C GLN A 148 12.62 29.45 -20.70
N ASN A 149 13.93 29.45 -20.93
CA ASN A 149 14.64 28.31 -21.50
C ASN A 149 15.33 27.41 -20.45
N ASP A 150 15.53 27.88 -19.21
CA ASP A 150 16.19 27.08 -18.16
C ASP A 150 15.21 26.14 -17.44
N GLU A 151 15.23 24.85 -17.78
CA GLU A 151 14.39 23.83 -17.16
C GLU A 151 14.62 23.66 -15.65
N ASN A 152 15.86 23.82 -15.19
CA ASN A 152 16.21 23.66 -13.77
C ASN A 152 15.57 24.78 -12.94
N PHE A 153 15.41 25.99 -13.50
CA PHE A 153 14.61 27.03 -12.84
C PHE A 153 13.16 26.57 -12.60
N TRP A 154 12.52 26.04 -13.64
CA TRP A 154 11.13 25.58 -13.56
C TRP A 154 10.99 24.39 -12.60
N GLU A 155 11.95 23.47 -12.61
CA GLU A 155 12.03 22.36 -11.66
C GLU A 155 12.00 22.86 -10.21
N ILE A 156 12.90 23.80 -9.87
CA ILE A 156 12.98 24.40 -8.52
C ILE A 156 11.70 25.15 -8.17
N LEU A 157 11.15 25.91 -9.10
CA LEU A 157 9.93 26.69 -8.88
C LEU A 157 8.73 25.80 -8.57
N ILE A 158 8.50 24.76 -9.38
CA ILE A 158 7.40 23.82 -9.20
C ILE A 158 7.58 23.08 -7.87
N GLN A 159 8.78 22.58 -7.58
CA GLN A 159 9.08 21.92 -6.30
C GLN A 159 8.83 22.84 -5.10
N ALA A 160 9.16 24.13 -5.21
CA ALA A 160 8.92 25.11 -4.16
C ALA A 160 7.42 25.34 -3.90
N PHE A 161 6.59 25.33 -4.95
CA PHE A 161 5.13 25.40 -4.79
C PHE A 161 4.52 24.12 -4.22
N ILE A 162 5.02 22.94 -4.60
CA ILE A 162 4.61 21.66 -4.00
C ILE A 162 4.93 21.63 -2.51
N ASN A 163 6.15 22.03 -2.12
CA ASN A 163 6.53 22.16 -0.70
C ASN A 163 5.67 23.19 0.06
N SER A 164 5.02 24.09 -0.67
CA SER A 164 4.07 25.06 -0.12
C SER A 164 2.61 24.57 -0.10
N GLY A 165 2.36 23.32 -0.52
CA GLY A 165 1.03 22.70 -0.56
C GLY A 165 0.13 23.24 -1.66
N LYS A 166 0.69 23.65 -2.80
CA LYS A 166 -0.10 24.08 -3.97
C LYS A 166 -0.50 22.89 -4.83
N SER A 167 -1.70 22.99 -5.40
CA SER A 167 -2.28 21.94 -6.24
C SER A 167 -1.57 21.82 -7.59
N VAL A 168 -1.60 20.64 -8.19
CA VAL A 168 -1.09 20.40 -9.55
C VAL A 168 -1.74 21.32 -10.57
N ASP A 169 -3.05 21.58 -10.45
CA ASP A 169 -3.76 22.50 -11.35
C ASP A 169 -3.18 23.92 -11.30
N PHE A 170 -2.76 24.37 -10.11
CA PHE A 170 -2.09 25.66 -9.95
C PHE A 170 -0.69 25.64 -10.59
N LEU A 171 0.04 24.53 -10.49
CA LEU A 171 1.35 24.35 -11.14
C LEU A 171 1.21 24.39 -12.67
N LEU A 172 0.22 23.68 -13.21
CA LEU A 172 -0.12 23.71 -14.64
C LEU A 172 -0.53 25.11 -15.10
N PHE A 173 -1.34 25.82 -14.32
CA PHE A 173 -1.70 27.21 -14.62
C PHE A 173 -0.45 28.09 -14.76
N ILE A 174 0.51 27.98 -13.84
CA ILE A 174 1.78 28.71 -13.93
C ILE A 174 2.53 28.33 -15.21
N LEU A 175 2.70 27.04 -15.49
CA LEU A 175 3.45 26.58 -16.66
C LEU A 175 2.82 27.09 -17.97
N PHE A 176 1.50 26.99 -18.11
CA PHE A 176 0.80 27.47 -19.29
C PHE A 176 0.79 29.00 -19.40
N HIS A 177 0.66 29.72 -18.28
CA HIS A 177 0.76 31.17 -18.25
C HIS A 177 2.11 31.66 -18.82
N HIS A 178 3.19 30.94 -18.53
CA HIS A 178 4.52 31.22 -19.07
C HIS A 178 4.84 30.47 -20.37
N LYS A 179 3.82 30.01 -21.10
CA LYS A 179 3.91 29.37 -22.42
C LYS A 179 4.81 28.12 -22.45
N LYS A 180 4.96 27.40 -21.34
CA LYS A 180 5.61 26.09 -21.30
C LYS A 180 4.62 25.02 -21.80
N THR A 181 4.81 24.57 -23.03
CA THR A 181 3.96 23.56 -23.67
C THR A 181 4.59 22.17 -23.73
N MET A 182 5.92 22.09 -23.62
CA MET A 182 6.68 20.83 -23.53
C MET A 182 7.34 20.76 -22.15
N PHE A 183 7.13 19.64 -21.48
CA PHE A 183 7.70 19.37 -20.16
C PHE A 183 8.86 18.39 -20.30
N SER A 184 9.98 18.69 -19.66
CA SER A 184 11.06 17.73 -19.53
C SER A 184 10.68 16.62 -18.55
N ILE A 185 11.43 15.52 -18.63
CA ILE A 185 11.17 14.34 -17.80
C ILE A 185 11.21 14.66 -16.29
N ASN A 186 12.08 15.58 -15.87
CA ASN A 186 12.18 16.04 -14.48
C ASN A 186 10.92 16.78 -14.02
N ILE A 187 10.37 17.66 -14.87
CA ILE A 187 9.13 18.38 -14.56
C ILE A 187 7.98 17.39 -14.46
N ILE A 188 7.89 16.42 -15.37
CA ILE A 188 6.86 15.37 -15.33
C ILE A 188 6.99 14.55 -14.04
N GLU A 189 8.20 14.17 -13.63
CA GLU A 189 8.43 13.44 -12.37
C GLU A 189 7.97 14.24 -11.14
N ILE A 190 8.22 15.55 -11.11
CA ILE A 190 7.76 16.42 -10.03
C ILE A 190 6.24 16.51 -10.01
N LEU A 191 5.59 16.60 -11.18
CA LEU A 191 4.13 16.59 -11.29
C LEU A 191 3.54 15.25 -10.82
N ILE A 192 4.18 14.12 -11.14
CA ILE A 192 3.81 12.80 -10.59
C ILE A 192 3.88 12.83 -9.06
N LYS A 193 4.99 13.29 -8.48
CA LYS A 193 5.15 13.37 -7.01
C LYS A 193 4.08 14.27 -6.38
N ALA A 194 3.74 15.38 -7.02
CA ALA A 194 2.68 16.28 -6.57
C ALA A 194 1.30 15.59 -6.61
N SER A 195 0.96 14.93 -7.72
CA SER A 195 -0.30 14.20 -7.86
C SER A 195 -0.44 13.06 -6.84
N ILE A 196 0.66 12.39 -6.49
CA ILE A 196 0.69 11.40 -5.40
C ILE A 196 0.37 12.05 -4.05
N ILE A 197 1.00 13.20 -3.74
CA ILE A 197 0.77 13.93 -2.48
C ILE A 197 -0.69 14.41 -2.36
N GLU A 198 -1.29 14.83 -3.48
CA GLU A 198 -2.70 15.23 -3.57
C GLU A 198 -3.68 14.06 -3.58
N ASN A 199 -3.16 12.83 -3.62
CA ASN A 199 -3.95 11.61 -3.77
C ASN A 199 -4.85 11.61 -5.02
N ASN A 200 -4.36 12.16 -6.14
CA ASN A 200 -5.06 12.21 -7.41
C ASN A 200 -4.56 11.12 -8.38
N VAL A 201 -5.28 10.00 -8.42
CA VAL A 201 -4.93 8.84 -9.24
C VAL A 201 -4.94 9.17 -10.74
N SER A 202 -5.98 9.86 -11.23
CA SER A 202 -6.13 10.17 -12.65
C SER A 202 -4.99 11.02 -13.19
N GLN A 203 -4.58 12.07 -12.45
CA GLN A 203 -3.43 12.89 -12.84
C GLN A 203 -2.12 12.11 -12.75
N THR A 204 -1.96 11.27 -11.71
CA THR A 204 -0.78 10.42 -11.56
C THR A 204 -0.61 9.49 -12.78
N ILE A 205 -1.69 8.82 -13.21
CA ILE A 205 -1.68 7.93 -14.39
C ILE A 205 -1.42 8.73 -15.66
N PHE A 206 -2.04 9.91 -15.82
CA PHE A 206 -1.83 10.77 -16.98
C PHE A 206 -0.34 11.16 -17.14
N TYR A 207 0.30 11.63 -16.06
CA TYR A 207 1.71 12.00 -16.11
C TYR A 207 2.64 10.79 -16.21
N LEU A 208 2.29 9.65 -15.58
CA LEU A 208 3.04 8.41 -15.75
C LEU A 208 3.08 7.98 -17.22
N ASN A 209 1.96 8.09 -17.94
CA ASN A 209 1.91 7.79 -19.36
C ASN A 209 2.81 8.73 -20.19
N GLN A 210 2.84 10.03 -19.86
CA GLN A 210 3.78 10.97 -20.49
C GLN A 210 5.23 10.64 -20.16
N TYR A 211 5.51 10.27 -18.91
CA TYR A 211 6.84 9.92 -18.42
C TYR A 211 7.43 8.71 -19.15
N ILE A 212 6.66 7.62 -19.25
CA ILE A 212 7.08 6.38 -19.90
C ILE A 212 7.27 6.56 -21.42
N ASN A 213 6.45 7.40 -22.05
CA ASN A 213 6.54 7.67 -23.49
C ASN A 213 7.60 8.73 -23.86
N SER A 214 8.27 9.31 -22.86
CA SER A 214 9.37 10.24 -23.11
C SER A 214 10.57 9.53 -23.73
N LYS A 215 11.22 10.16 -24.71
CA LYS A 215 12.47 9.66 -25.30
C LYS A 215 13.62 9.59 -24.29
N GLU A 216 13.52 10.34 -23.21
CA GLU A 216 14.52 10.43 -22.14
C GLU A 216 14.27 9.41 -21.02
N PHE A 217 13.20 8.60 -21.12
CA PHE A 217 12.86 7.61 -20.11
C PHE A 217 13.95 6.54 -19.99
N ASN A 218 14.47 6.38 -18.77
CA ASN A 218 15.38 5.30 -18.43
C ASN A 218 14.86 4.54 -17.20
N PRO A 219 14.49 3.26 -17.36
CA PRO A 219 13.86 2.50 -16.28
C PRO A 219 14.79 2.25 -15.08
N THR A 220 16.11 2.28 -15.24
CA THR A 220 17.05 2.07 -14.12
C THR A 220 17.09 3.27 -13.17
N THR A 221 17.10 4.49 -13.70
CA THR A 221 17.14 5.73 -12.90
C THR A 221 15.78 6.05 -12.24
N SER A 222 14.68 5.57 -12.82
CA SER A 222 13.32 5.87 -12.36
C SER A 222 12.79 4.89 -11.30
N ARG A 223 13.59 3.92 -10.86
CA ARG A 223 13.15 2.83 -9.96
C ARG A 223 12.51 3.33 -8.66
N LEU A 224 13.10 4.33 -8.01
CA LEU A 224 12.57 4.90 -6.76
C LEU A 224 11.21 5.60 -6.96
N LEU A 225 11.01 6.24 -8.12
CA LEU A 225 9.72 6.80 -8.51
C LEU A 225 8.70 5.68 -8.75
N MET A 226 9.09 4.62 -9.46
CA MET A 226 8.22 3.47 -9.74
C MET A 226 7.79 2.75 -8.45
N GLY A 227 8.69 2.58 -7.48
CA GLY A 227 8.34 2.01 -6.17
C GLY A 227 7.29 2.85 -5.43
N LYS A 228 7.44 4.18 -5.41
CA LYS A 228 6.44 5.10 -4.84
C LYS A 228 5.10 5.02 -5.57
N LEU A 229 5.12 4.93 -6.90
CA LEU A 229 3.93 4.78 -7.73
C LEU A 229 3.18 3.48 -7.44
N ILE A 230 3.89 2.36 -7.35
CA ILE A 230 3.29 1.05 -7.03
C ILE A 230 2.58 1.10 -5.68
N LYS A 231 3.25 1.65 -4.66
CA LYS A 231 2.65 1.82 -3.32
C LYS A 231 1.41 2.70 -3.37
N PHE A 232 1.48 3.83 -4.08
CA PHE A 232 0.36 4.75 -4.25
C PHE A 232 -0.83 4.11 -4.97
N LEU A 233 -0.58 3.44 -6.09
CA LEU A 233 -1.60 2.76 -6.89
C LEU A 233 -2.22 1.60 -6.12
N GLY A 234 -1.40 0.83 -5.38
CA GLY A 234 -1.85 -0.25 -4.51
C GLY A 234 -2.84 0.24 -3.46
N LEU A 235 -2.48 1.30 -2.72
CA LEU A 235 -3.36 1.90 -1.70
C LEU A 235 -4.69 2.40 -2.28
N ASN A 236 -4.67 2.92 -3.51
CA ASN A 236 -5.86 3.42 -4.19
C ASN A 236 -6.67 2.31 -4.91
N GLY A 237 -6.14 1.09 -5.02
CA GLY A 237 -6.85 -0.06 -5.59
C GLY A 237 -6.56 -0.32 -7.07
N GLU A 238 -5.62 0.40 -7.67
CA GLU A 238 -5.14 0.18 -9.04
C GLU A 238 -4.11 -0.96 -9.07
N LEU A 239 -4.49 -2.13 -8.52
CA LEU A 239 -3.59 -3.26 -8.28
C LEU A 239 -3.00 -3.82 -9.56
N ARG A 240 -3.81 -3.94 -10.61
CA ARG A 240 -3.38 -4.47 -11.91
C ARG A 240 -2.32 -3.59 -12.56
N LEU A 241 -2.51 -2.27 -12.54
CA LEU A 241 -1.52 -1.32 -13.03
C LEU A 241 -0.24 -1.34 -12.18
N ALA A 242 -0.36 -1.45 -10.86
CA ALA A 242 0.78 -1.59 -9.97
C ALA A 242 1.61 -2.85 -10.30
N ILE A 243 0.94 -3.96 -10.61
CA ILE A 243 1.57 -5.22 -11.07
C ILE A 243 2.21 -5.05 -12.46
N ASP A 244 1.57 -4.35 -13.38
CA ASP A 244 2.16 -4.10 -14.70
C ASP A 244 3.45 -3.29 -14.60
N ILE A 245 3.46 -2.26 -13.73
CA ILE A 245 4.64 -1.43 -13.48
C ILE A 245 5.77 -2.25 -12.84
N ILE A 246 5.47 -3.08 -11.83
CA ILE A 246 6.50 -3.86 -11.14
C ILE A 246 7.14 -4.90 -12.08
N ASN A 247 6.33 -5.57 -12.89
CA ASN A 247 6.78 -6.55 -13.88
C ASN A 247 7.61 -5.92 -14.99
N LYS A 248 7.25 -4.72 -15.44
CA LYS A 248 7.90 -4.07 -16.57
C LYS A 248 9.17 -3.31 -16.19
N PHE A 249 9.18 -2.68 -15.01
CA PHE A 249 10.21 -1.70 -14.66
C PHE A 249 11.02 -2.02 -13.42
N ILE A 250 10.56 -2.93 -12.54
CA ILE A 250 11.27 -3.22 -11.29
C ILE A 250 11.93 -4.58 -11.34
N LEU A 251 11.16 -5.66 -11.55
CA LEU A 251 11.69 -7.03 -11.53
C LEU A 251 12.81 -7.30 -12.55
N PRO A 252 12.73 -6.84 -13.82
CA PRO A 252 13.75 -7.15 -14.83
C PRO A 252 15.14 -6.58 -14.54
N ILE A 253 15.24 -5.56 -13.69
CA ILE A 253 16.46 -4.79 -13.42
C ILE A 253 17.33 -5.45 -12.32
N ASN A 254 16.79 -6.38 -11.53
CA ASN A 254 17.48 -6.95 -10.34
C ASN A 254 18.42 -8.12 -10.60
N LYS A 255 18.85 -8.33 -11.84
CA LYS A 255 19.78 -9.43 -12.11
C LYS A 255 21.20 -9.18 -11.57
N GLU A 256 21.48 -7.97 -11.04
CA GLU A 256 22.80 -7.54 -10.55
C GLU A 256 22.80 -7.15 -9.05
N GLY A 257 22.11 -7.94 -8.21
CA GLY A 257 22.68 -8.41 -6.94
C GLY A 257 22.86 -7.50 -5.71
N ASN A 258 22.27 -6.30 -5.57
CA ASN A 258 22.39 -5.53 -4.31
C ASN A 258 21.15 -4.71 -3.85
N ASP A 259 20.06 -4.64 -4.61
CA ASP A 259 18.89 -3.79 -4.28
C ASP A 259 17.63 -4.61 -3.88
N ASP A 260 17.79 -5.70 -3.14
CA ASP A 260 16.68 -6.61 -2.84
C ASP A 260 15.67 -6.02 -1.82
N ASP A 261 16.13 -5.22 -0.85
CA ASP A 261 15.28 -4.77 0.26
C ASP A 261 14.17 -3.79 -0.16
N GLU A 262 14.46 -2.81 -1.02
CA GLU A 262 13.46 -1.83 -1.45
C GLU A 262 12.34 -2.47 -2.29
N ILE A 263 12.67 -3.51 -3.07
CA ILE A 263 11.66 -4.25 -3.84
C ILE A 263 10.84 -5.12 -2.93
N ILE A 264 11.48 -5.81 -2.00
CA ILE A 264 10.78 -6.61 -1.01
C ILE A 264 9.79 -5.71 -0.25
N GLU A 265 10.18 -4.50 0.14
CA GLU A 265 9.26 -3.54 0.77
C GLU A 265 8.10 -3.15 -0.17
N CYS A 266 8.39 -2.87 -1.44
CA CYS A 266 7.35 -2.54 -2.44
C CYS A 266 6.37 -3.70 -2.64
N LEU A 267 6.87 -4.93 -2.80
CA LEU A 267 6.09 -6.15 -2.97
C LEU A 267 5.27 -6.47 -1.71
N ILE A 268 5.82 -6.30 -0.51
CA ILE A 268 5.08 -6.45 0.75
C ILE A 268 3.97 -5.39 0.86
N SER A 269 4.27 -4.14 0.49
CA SER A 269 3.27 -3.07 0.51
C SER A 269 2.14 -3.34 -0.48
N LEU A 270 2.48 -3.84 -1.67
CA LEU A 270 1.50 -4.24 -2.68
C LEU A 270 0.69 -5.45 -2.19
N LEU A 271 1.35 -6.48 -1.66
CA LEU A 271 0.71 -7.66 -1.07
C LEU A 271 -0.32 -7.29 -0.01
N ARG A 272 0.05 -6.41 0.94
CA ARG A 272 -0.89 -5.91 1.96
C ARG A 272 -2.08 -5.17 1.34
N SER A 273 -1.82 -4.33 0.35
CA SER A 273 -2.90 -3.62 -0.38
C SER A 273 -3.83 -4.60 -1.11
N SER A 274 -3.26 -5.63 -1.75
CA SER A 274 -4.01 -6.70 -2.42
C SER A 274 -4.84 -7.50 -1.43
N ILE A 275 -4.30 -7.76 -0.23
CA ILE A 275 -5.02 -8.42 0.86
C ILE A 275 -6.22 -7.60 1.31
N ASP A 276 -5.99 -6.31 1.62
CA ASP A 276 -7.03 -5.41 2.11
C ASP A 276 -8.17 -5.25 1.09
N ARG A 277 -7.84 -5.28 -0.20
CA ARG A 277 -8.82 -5.23 -1.30
C ARG A 277 -9.41 -6.58 -1.68
N SER A 278 -8.93 -7.66 -1.07
CA SER A 278 -9.38 -9.03 -1.35
C SER A 278 -9.23 -9.40 -2.83
N ASP A 279 -8.07 -9.11 -3.42
CA ASP A 279 -7.75 -9.49 -4.80
C ASP A 279 -6.83 -10.73 -4.78
N PRO A 280 -7.35 -11.94 -5.03
CA PRO A 280 -6.56 -13.18 -4.92
C PRO A 280 -5.46 -13.26 -5.99
N ASP A 281 -5.69 -12.73 -7.19
CA ASP A 281 -4.71 -12.81 -8.29
C ASP A 281 -3.49 -11.95 -7.96
N ALA A 282 -3.73 -10.74 -7.47
CA ALA A 282 -2.66 -9.85 -7.04
C ALA A 282 -1.91 -10.39 -5.81
N VAL A 283 -2.62 -11.02 -4.87
CA VAL A 283 -2.03 -11.70 -3.71
C VAL A 283 -1.11 -12.83 -4.15
N LEU A 284 -1.58 -13.72 -5.03
CA LEU A 284 -0.81 -14.85 -5.53
C LEU A 284 0.43 -14.38 -6.28
N PHE A 285 0.31 -13.36 -7.12
CA PHE A 285 1.45 -12.75 -7.82
C PHE A 285 2.50 -12.24 -6.83
N CYS A 286 2.12 -11.37 -5.88
CA CYS A 286 3.08 -10.79 -4.94
C CYS A 286 3.69 -11.86 -4.03
N TYR A 287 2.89 -12.82 -3.58
CA TYR A 287 3.38 -13.92 -2.76
C TYR A 287 4.40 -14.78 -3.51
N HIS A 288 4.14 -15.11 -4.78
CA HIS A 288 5.06 -15.89 -5.61
C HIS A 288 6.43 -15.21 -5.73
N GLU A 289 6.45 -13.92 -6.09
CA GLU A 289 7.69 -13.14 -6.21
C GLU A 289 8.45 -13.01 -4.88
N LEU A 290 7.74 -13.14 -3.77
CA LEU A 290 8.31 -13.06 -2.45
C LEU A 290 8.69 -14.43 -1.85
N THR A 291 8.27 -15.57 -2.42
CA THR A 291 8.22 -16.84 -1.65
C THR A 291 9.59 -17.33 -1.18
N ASP A 292 10.69 -16.94 -1.84
CA ASP A 292 12.07 -17.29 -1.46
C ASP A 292 12.78 -16.17 -0.67
N ARG A 293 12.14 -15.00 -0.54
CA ARG A 293 12.71 -13.75 0.00
C ARG A 293 11.96 -13.24 1.23
N LEU A 294 10.76 -13.74 1.47
CA LEU A 294 9.92 -13.28 2.57
C LEU A 294 10.34 -13.98 3.86
N PRO A 295 10.74 -13.24 4.90
CA PRO A 295 10.64 -13.77 6.25
C PRO A 295 9.14 -13.86 6.57
N ILE A 296 8.51 -15.01 6.32
CA ILE A 296 7.15 -15.33 6.81
C ILE A 296 7.24 -15.52 8.34
N GLN A 297 7.60 -14.45 9.03
CA GLN A 297 7.70 -14.36 10.48
C GLN A 297 6.62 -13.44 11.04
N GLU A 298 6.00 -12.60 10.21
CA GLU A 298 4.89 -11.75 10.63
C GLU A 298 3.59 -12.55 10.71
N GLU A 299 3.13 -12.78 11.93
CA GLU A 299 1.90 -13.51 12.23
C GLU A 299 0.66 -12.85 11.60
N GLY A 300 0.55 -11.52 11.69
CA GLY A 300 -0.57 -10.78 11.12
C GLY A 300 -0.71 -10.95 9.61
N LEU A 301 0.41 -10.91 8.87
CA LEU A 301 0.41 -11.13 7.43
C LEU A 301 0.04 -12.57 7.09
N THR A 302 0.57 -13.54 7.83
CA THR A 302 0.28 -14.97 7.63
C THR A 302 -1.21 -15.26 7.80
N LEU A 303 -1.82 -14.77 8.88
CA LEU A 303 -3.26 -14.95 9.12
C LEU A 303 -4.10 -14.29 8.02
N ALA A 304 -3.70 -13.12 7.53
CA ALA A 304 -4.42 -12.44 6.46
C ALA A 304 -4.34 -13.21 5.12
N LEU A 305 -3.19 -13.80 4.80
CA LEU A 305 -3.03 -14.68 3.63
C LEU A 305 -3.90 -15.94 3.75
N LEU A 306 -3.95 -16.57 4.92
CA LEU A 306 -4.80 -17.73 5.19
C LEU A 306 -6.30 -17.39 5.15
N SER A 307 -6.67 -16.18 5.58
CA SER A 307 -8.04 -15.68 5.44
C SER A 307 -8.45 -15.55 3.98
N ILE A 308 -7.55 -15.06 3.12
CA ILE A 308 -7.78 -14.99 1.67
C ILE A 308 -7.85 -16.36 1.03
N SER A 309 -6.96 -17.28 1.41
CA SER A 309 -7.03 -18.65 0.89
C SER A 309 -8.37 -19.30 1.21
N TYR A 310 -8.90 -19.06 2.41
CA TYR A 310 -10.22 -19.53 2.80
C TYR A 310 -11.34 -18.91 1.97
N ARG A 311 -11.37 -17.59 1.84
CA ARG A 311 -12.41 -16.85 1.13
C ARG A 311 -12.50 -17.23 -0.35
N TYR A 312 -11.36 -17.46 -1.00
CA TYR A 312 -11.28 -17.78 -2.43
C TYR A 312 -11.06 -19.27 -2.71
N HIS A 313 -11.13 -20.12 -1.68
CA HIS A 313 -11.00 -21.57 -1.80
C HIS A 313 -9.71 -22.02 -2.50
N LEU A 314 -8.56 -21.53 -2.02
CA LEU A 314 -7.22 -21.78 -2.57
C LEU A 314 -6.41 -22.77 -1.70
N PRO A 315 -6.70 -24.09 -1.75
CA PRO A 315 -6.13 -25.07 -0.82
C PRO A 315 -4.62 -25.22 -0.94
N SER A 316 -4.08 -25.27 -2.16
CA SER A 316 -2.63 -25.37 -2.40
C SER A 316 -1.87 -24.17 -1.84
N PHE A 317 -2.47 -22.98 -1.93
CA PHE A 317 -1.91 -21.76 -1.38
C PHE A 317 -1.89 -21.79 0.15
N ALA A 318 -3.01 -22.20 0.77
CA ALA A 318 -3.13 -22.35 2.22
C ALA A 318 -2.09 -23.33 2.80
N LEU A 319 -1.92 -24.49 2.15
CA LEU A 319 -0.94 -25.49 2.54
C LEU A 319 0.50 -25.00 2.38
N ASN A 320 0.80 -24.26 1.30
CA ASN A 320 2.13 -23.69 1.08
C ASN A 320 2.49 -22.68 2.19
N ILE A 321 1.56 -21.79 2.55
CA ILE A 321 1.74 -20.83 3.66
C ILE A 321 2.04 -21.55 4.96
N LEU A 322 1.24 -22.57 5.33
CA LEU A 322 1.48 -23.34 6.56
C LEU A 322 2.82 -24.07 6.55
N SER A 323 3.23 -24.61 5.40
CA SER A 323 4.49 -25.36 5.29
C SER A 323 5.73 -24.49 5.46
N LYS A 324 5.64 -23.20 5.08
CA LYS A 324 6.75 -22.24 5.13
C LYS A 324 6.72 -21.34 6.36
N SER A 325 5.57 -21.25 7.05
CA SER A 325 5.47 -20.45 8.27
C SER A 325 6.28 -21.07 9.41
N SER A 326 7.18 -20.29 10.01
CA SER A 326 7.88 -20.67 11.24
C SER A 326 7.05 -20.41 12.51
N ILE A 327 5.86 -19.82 12.35
CA ILE A 327 4.97 -19.43 13.43
C ILE A 327 4.35 -20.70 14.04
N PRO A 328 4.26 -20.80 15.38
CA PRO A 328 3.60 -21.92 16.02
C PRO A 328 2.17 -22.03 15.51
N ILE A 329 1.83 -23.24 15.06
CA ILE A 329 0.52 -23.59 14.56
C ILE A 329 -0.51 -23.38 15.69
N GLN A 330 -1.27 -22.28 15.62
CA GLN A 330 -2.35 -21.94 16.54
C GLN A 330 -3.71 -22.10 15.85
N THR A 331 -4.78 -22.25 16.64
CA THR A 331 -6.14 -22.47 16.15
C THR A 331 -6.55 -21.44 15.07
N ASN A 332 -6.24 -20.16 15.29
CA ASN A 332 -6.54 -19.06 14.37
C ASN A 332 -5.91 -19.22 12.97
N SER A 333 -4.77 -19.92 12.88
CA SER A 333 -4.10 -20.20 11.60
C SER A 333 -4.61 -21.47 10.93
N ILE A 334 -5.05 -22.47 11.71
CA ILE A 334 -5.46 -23.77 11.18
C ILE A 334 -6.90 -23.74 10.66
N LEU A 335 -7.81 -23.08 11.38
CA LEU A 335 -9.23 -23.09 11.03
C LEU A 335 -9.46 -22.62 9.57
N PRO A 336 -8.91 -21.47 9.11
CA PRO A 336 -9.07 -21.06 7.72
C PRO A 336 -8.59 -22.13 6.72
N VAL A 337 -7.51 -22.85 7.04
CA VAL A 337 -7.00 -23.93 6.18
C VAL A 337 -7.94 -25.12 6.15
N LEU A 338 -8.42 -25.58 7.31
CA LEU A 338 -9.39 -26.67 7.39
C LEU A 338 -10.64 -26.35 6.55
N GLY A 339 -11.21 -25.15 6.72
CA GLY A 339 -12.35 -24.73 5.92
C GLY A 339 -12.04 -24.68 4.43
N THR A 340 -10.84 -24.22 4.04
CA THR A 340 -10.42 -24.20 2.62
C THR A 340 -10.40 -25.60 2.03
N LEU A 341 -9.81 -26.56 2.75
CA LEU A 341 -9.68 -27.95 2.32
C LEU A 341 -11.03 -28.66 2.27
N CYS A 342 -11.87 -28.47 3.28
CA CYS A 342 -13.24 -28.98 3.30
C CYS A 342 -14.06 -28.44 2.12
N ASN A 343 -14.01 -27.12 1.88
CA ASN A 343 -14.72 -26.48 0.77
C ASN A 343 -14.28 -27.00 -0.61
N THR A 344 -13.07 -27.57 -0.71
CA THR A 344 -12.49 -28.12 -1.95
C THR A 344 -12.40 -29.65 -1.97
N ASN A 345 -13.11 -30.34 -1.06
CA ASN A 345 -13.18 -31.81 -0.98
C ASN A 345 -11.82 -32.51 -0.76
N GLN A 346 -10.95 -31.91 0.05
CA GLN A 346 -9.63 -32.46 0.42
C GLN A 346 -9.64 -33.05 1.83
N LEU A 347 -10.60 -33.95 2.10
CA LEU A 347 -10.81 -34.52 3.44
C LEU A 347 -9.61 -35.30 3.98
N LYS A 348 -8.77 -35.90 3.12
CA LYS A 348 -7.57 -36.62 3.57
C LYS A 348 -6.57 -35.67 4.24
N GLU A 349 -6.35 -34.51 3.63
CA GLU A 349 -5.49 -33.44 4.14
C GLU A 349 -6.07 -32.84 5.43
N VAL A 350 -7.41 -32.68 5.48
CA VAL A 350 -8.13 -32.23 6.69
C VAL A 350 -7.83 -33.14 7.87
N ILE A 351 -7.91 -34.47 7.68
CA ILE A 351 -7.67 -35.45 8.75
C ILE A 351 -6.22 -35.37 9.26
N LEU A 352 -5.26 -35.22 8.35
CA LEU A 352 -3.85 -35.04 8.72
C LEU A 352 -3.64 -33.77 9.56
N ILE A 353 -4.32 -32.67 9.24
CA ILE A 353 -4.21 -31.43 10.01
C ILE A 353 -4.94 -31.55 11.36
N LEU A 354 -6.16 -32.12 11.39
CA LEU A 354 -6.90 -32.36 12.62
C LEU A 354 -6.09 -33.21 13.60
N SER A 355 -5.42 -34.26 13.13
CA SER A 355 -4.55 -35.11 13.98
C SER A 355 -3.45 -34.34 14.70
N LYS A 356 -2.98 -33.23 14.11
CA LYS A 356 -2.00 -32.32 14.73
C LYS A 356 -2.66 -31.31 15.65
N MET A 357 -3.87 -30.84 15.31
CA MET A 357 -4.60 -29.81 16.03
C MET A 357 -5.25 -30.32 17.33
N PHE A 358 -5.68 -31.57 17.44
CA PHE A 358 -6.33 -32.09 18.67
C PHE A 358 -5.42 -32.13 19.92
N LYS A 359 -4.13 -31.81 19.78
CA LYS A 359 -3.24 -31.48 20.91
C LYS A 359 -3.50 -30.07 21.49
N ILE A 360 -4.23 -29.24 20.76
CA ILE A 360 -4.64 -27.87 21.09
C ILE A 360 -6.06 -27.93 21.61
N LYS A 361 -6.33 -27.26 22.74
CA LYS A 361 -7.65 -27.23 23.35
C LYS A 361 -8.58 -26.30 22.55
N LEU A 362 -9.63 -26.86 21.97
CA LEU A 362 -10.64 -26.14 21.20
C LEU A 362 -11.82 -25.74 22.08
N ILE A 363 -12.41 -24.57 21.83
CA ILE A 363 -13.69 -24.16 22.45
C ILE A 363 -14.89 -24.68 21.64
N LYS A 364 -16.09 -24.59 22.20
CA LYS A 364 -17.31 -25.12 21.57
C LYS A 364 -17.55 -24.52 20.19
N GLU A 365 -17.42 -23.20 20.06
CA GLU A 365 -17.64 -22.48 18.80
C GLU A 365 -16.68 -22.92 17.69
N GLU A 366 -15.42 -23.23 18.04
CA GLU A 366 -14.42 -23.73 17.08
C GLU A 366 -14.76 -25.17 16.65
N MET A 367 -15.24 -26.00 17.58
CA MET A 367 -15.69 -27.37 17.28
C MET A 367 -16.92 -27.37 16.38
N ASP A 368 -17.91 -26.53 16.67
CA ASP A 368 -19.13 -26.38 15.86
C ASP A 368 -18.76 -25.90 14.44
N TRP A 369 -17.79 -24.97 14.34
CA TRP A 369 -17.26 -24.50 13.05
C TRP A 369 -16.58 -25.63 12.26
N ILE A 370 -15.71 -26.41 12.89
CA ILE A 370 -15.04 -27.55 12.25
C ILE A 370 -16.08 -28.57 11.77
N PHE A 371 -17.07 -28.87 12.61
CA PHE A 371 -18.13 -29.81 12.31
C PHE A 371 -18.91 -29.42 11.06
N TYR A 372 -19.33 -28.15 10.97
CA TYR A 372 -20.00 -27.61 9.80
C TYR A 372 -19.16 -27.75 8.51
N HIS A 373 -17.87 -27.42 8.57
CA HIS A 373 -16.99 -27.56 7.41
C HIS A 373 -16.75 -29.02 7.02
N LEU A 374 -16.62 -29.94 7.98
CA LEU A 374 -16.51 -31.37 7.69
C LEU A 374 -17.74 -31.90 6.97
N MET A 375 -18.94 -31.50 7.39
CA MET A 375 -20.19 -31.82 6.70
C MET A 375 -20.15 -31.35 5.24
N ILE A 376 -19.74 -30.10 4.98
CA ILE A 376 -19.56 -29.59 3.60
C ILE A 376 -18.54 -30.44 2.83
N GLY A 377 -17.43 -30.84 3.47
CA GLY A 377 -16.43 -31.71 2.88
C GLY A 377 -17.03 -33.06 2.43
N HIS A 378 -17.85 -33.68 3.26
CA HIS A 378 -18.53 -34.95 2.93
C HIS A 378 -19.49 -34.83 1.75
N LEU A 379 -20.15 -33.68 1.60
CA LEU A 379 -21.01 -33.36 0.46
C LEU A 379 -20.23 -33.04 -0.83
N GLY A 380 -18.91 -33.16 -0.80
CA GLY A 380 -18.03 -32.95 -1.95
C GLY A 380 -17.61 -31.48 -2.13
N GLY A 381 -17.69 -30.68 -1.07
CA GLY A 381 -17.25 -29.29 -1.04
C GLY A 381 -18.37 -28.27 -1.26
N ILE A 382 -18.03 -26.99 -1.08
CA ILE A 382 -19.01 -25.89 -0.99
C ILE A 382 -19.81 -25.71 -2.28
N LYS A 383 -19.16 -25.93 -3.44
CA LYS A 383 -19.81 -25.80 -4.75
C LYS A 383 -20.91 -26.85 -4.93
N ASN A 384 -20.67 -28.09 -4.51
CA ASN A 384 -21.66 -29.16 -4.59
C ASN A 384 -22.81 -28.91 -3.61
N TYR A 385 -22.49 -28.48 -2.39
CA TYR A 385 -23.50 -28.09 -1.39
C TYR A 385 -24.38 -26.93 -1.87
N GLN A 386 -23.81 -25.87 -2.45
CA GLN A 386 -24.58 -24.78 -3.04
C GLN A 386 -25.47 -25.24 -4.20
N ASN A 387 -24.95 -26.11 -5.08
CA ASN A 387 -25.73 -26.65 -6.20
C ASN A 387 -26.91 -27.52 -5.73
N MET A 388 -26.75 -28.23 -4.61
CA MET A 388 -27.81 -29.01 -3.97
C MET A 388 -28.96 -28.12 -3.52
N LEU A 389 -28.65 -27.01 -2.85
CA LEU A 389 -29.64 -26.05 -2.36
C LEU A 389 -30.42 -25.37 -3.49
N ILE A 390 -29.78 -25.21 -4.67
CA ILE A 390 -30.37 -24.50 -5.81
C ILE A 390 -31.08 -25.46 -6.79
N SER A 391 -30.62 -26.70 -6.93
CA SER A 391 -31.11 -27.64 -7.94
C SER A 391 -31.30 -29.04 -7.39
N SER A 392 -32.50 -29.61 -7.58
CA SER A 392 -32.91 -30.88 -6.96
C SER A 392 -32.52 -32.15 -7.74
N SER A 393 -32.17 -32.08 -9.04
CA SER A 393 -32.06 -33.30 -9.86
C SER A 393 -30.68 -33.64 -10.44
N SER A 394 -29.81 -32.65 -10.70
CA SER A 394 -28.48 -32.90 -11.31
C SER A 394 -27.33 -33.04 -10.29
N SER A 395 -27.55 -32.56 -9.07
CA SER A 395 -26.61 -32.55 -7.96
C SER A 395 -26.54 -33.89 -7.21
N SER A 396 -27.62 -34.70 -7.20
CA SER A 396 -27.72 -35.90 -6.35
C SER A 396 -26.59 -36.91 -6.60
N LYS A 397 -26.33 -37.29 -7.86
CA LYS A 397 -25.30 -38.30 -8.19
C LYS A 397 -23.89 -37.91 -7.78
N THR A 398 -23.57 -36.60 -7.81
CA THR A 398 -22.23 -36.12 -7.44
C THR A 398 -22.05 -36.15 -5.92
N ILE A 399 -23.13 -35.84 -5.19
CA ILE A 399 -23.15 -35.85 -3.72
C ILE A 399 -23.16 -37.29 -3.20
N GLU A 400 -23.99 -38.16 -3.77
CA GLU A 400 -24.01 -39.60 -3.46
C GLU A 400 -22.62 -40.23 -3.61
N ASN A 401 -21.92 -39.95 -4.73
CA ASN A 401 -20.54 -40.43 -4.92
C ASN A 401 -19.57 -39.86 -3.87
N SER A 402 -19.74 -38.59 -3.46
CA SER A 402 -18.89 -37.95 -2.44
C SER A 402 -19.12 -38.53 -1.05
N LEU A 403 -20.37 -38.81 -0.70
CA LEU A 403 -20.76 -39.49 0.54
C LEU A 403 -20.24 -40.94 0.56
N GLN A 404 -20.35 -41.67 -0.56
CA GLN A 404 -19.79 -43.02 -0.65
C GLN A 404 -18.26 -43.02 -0.53
N ASN A 405 -17.58 -42.04 -1.12
CA ASN A 405 -16.14 -41.88 -0.96
C ASN A 405 -15.77 -41.55 0.50
N SER A 406 -16.58 -40.74 1.18
CA SER A 406 -16.40 -40.42 2.60
C SER A 406 -16.58 -41.64 3.49
N LEU A 407 -17.58 -42.48 3.20
CA LEU A 407 -17.80 -43.77 3.88
C LEU A 407 -16.59 -44.68 3.73
N ASN A 408 -16.15 -44.90 2.49
CA ASN A 408 -14.98 -45.71 2.20
C ASN A 408 -13.73 -45.17 2.91
N LEU A 409 -13.55 -43.84 2.96
CA LEU A 409 -12.44 -43.21 3.67
C LEU A 409 -12.49 -43.52 5.17
N ILE A 410 -13.63 -43.33 5.83
CA ILE A 410 -13.78 -43.59 7.27
C ILE A 410 -13.59 -45.09 7.57
N ASP A 411 -14.16 -45.97 6.76
CA ASP A 411 -13.96 -47.43 6.90
C ASP A 411 -12.48 -47.82 6.75
N THR A 412 -11.75 -47.21 5.81
CA THR A 412 -10.30 -47.48 5.68
C THR A 412 -9.51 -47.02 6.90
N LEU A 413 -9.88 -45.90 7.52
CA LEU A 413 -9.21 -45.39 8.72
C LEU A 413 -9.45 -46.31 9.92
N ILE A 414 -10.70 -46.77 10.13
CA ILE A 414 -11.06 -47.69 11.21
C ILE A 414 -10.36 -49.05 11.07
N ASN A 415 -10.21 -49.54 9.83
CA ASN A 415 -9.64 -50.86 9.55
C ASN A 415 -8.12 -50.87 9.35
N SER A 416 -7.47 -49.70 9.23
CA SER A 416 -6.01 -49.61 9.10
C SER A 416 -5.34 -49.95 10.44
N LYS A 417 -4.41 -50.93 10.42
CA LYS A 417 -3.73 -51.46 11.63
C LYS A 417 -2.29 -50.94 11.80
N HIS A 418 -1.78 -50.11 10.89
CA HIS A 418 -0.33 -49.91 10.73
C HIS A 418 0.13 -48.52 10.23
N HIS A 419 -0.41 -47.41 10.74
CA HIS A 419 0.23 -46.11 10.51
C HIS A 419 0.54 -45.37 11.82
N GLN A 420 1.75 -44.81 11.90
CA GLN A 420 2.24 -44.00 13.02
C GLN A 420 1.47 -42.66 13.20
N GLN A 421 0.36 -42.49 12.48
CA GLN A 421 -0.53 -41.32 12.45
C GLN A 421 -2.00 -41.76 12.44
N ASP A 422 -2.36 -42.81 13.19
CA ASP A 422 -3.76 -43.18 13.34
C ASP A 422 -4.52 -41.99 13.97
N PRO A 423 -5.64 -41.53 13.36
CA PRO A 423 -6.44 -40.44 13.92
C PRO A 423 -6.94 -40.85 15.30
N SER A 424 -6.96 -39.90 16.25
CA SER A 424 -7.51 -40.17 17.58
C SER A 424 -8.97 -40.62 17.47
N HIS A 425 -9.41 -41.38 18.46
CA HIS A 425 -10.80 -41.81 18.61
C HIS A 425 -11.80 -40.65 18.46
N ASP A 426 -11.44 -39.49 19.01
CA ASP A 426 -12.26 -38.26 18.93
C ASP A 426 -12.37 -37.71 17.50
N ILE A 427 -11.32 -37.82 16.68
CA ILE A 427 -11.35 -37.40 15.27
C ILE A 427 -12.26 -38.35 14.47
N LEU A 428 -12.18 -39.65 14.74
CA LEU A 428 -13.06 -40.63 14.09
C LEU A 428 -14.52 -40.36 14.43
N ILE A 429 -14.84 -40.12 15.71
CA ILE A 429 -16.21 -39.76 16.12
C ILE A 429 -16.66 -38.45 15.47
N LEU A 430 -15.80 -37.44 15.41
CA LEU A 430 -16.12 -36.16 14.78
C LEU A 430 -16.46 -36.35 13.28
N LEU A 431 -15.64 -37.11 12.55
CA LEU A 431 -15.85 -37.43 11.13
C LEU A 431 -17.14 -38.21 10.90
N ILE A 432 -17.44 -39.19 11.76
CA ILE A 432 -18.66 -39.99 11.66
C ILE A 432 -19.87 -39.10 11.92
N ASN A 433 -19.86 -38.31 12.99
CA ASN A 433 -20.96 -37.41 13.30
C ASN A 433 -21.18 -36.38 12.18
N SER A 434 -20.12 -35.82 11.58
CA SER A 434 -20.26 -34.87 10.46
C SER A 434 -20.80 -35.54 9.20
N LEU A 435 -20.46 -36.81 8.98
CA LEU A 435 -21.01 -37.60 7.89
C LEU A 435 -22.50 -37.92 8.13
N LEU A 436 -22.90 -38.31 9.34
CA LEU A 436 -24.30 -38.52 9.69
C LEU A 436 -25.11 -37.24 9.43
N LYS A 437 -24.59 -36.08 9.86
CA LYS A 437 -25.22 -34.78 9.58
C LYS A 437 -25.30 -34.48 8.08
N ALA A 438 -24.30 -34.84 7.29
CA ALA A 438 -24.36 -34.68 5.83
C ALA A 438 -25.48 -35.51 5.19
N PHE A 439 -25.80 -36.70 5.72
CA PHE A 439 -26.95 -37.49 5.28
C PHE A 439 -28.30 -36.90 5.73
N ILE A 440 -28.36 -36.30 6.93
CA ILE A 440 -29.54 -35.54 7.38
C ILE A 440 -29.81 -34.36 6.45
N GLU A 441 -28.76 -33.64 6.05
CA GLU A 441 -28.85 -32.46 5.18
C GLU A 441 -29.42 -32.79 3.78
N ILE A 442 -29.30 -34.04 3.32
CA ILE A 442 -29.92 -34.52 2.07
C ILE A 442 -31.24 -35.27 2.30
N HIS A 443 -31.79 -35.21 3.52
CA HIS A 443 -33.02 -35.90 3.94
C HIS A 443 -32.99 -37.44 3.77
N ASP A 444 -31.82 -38.07 3.83
CA ASP A 444 -31.69 -39.54 3.77
C ASP A 444 -31.59 -40.14 5.18
N PHE A 445 -32.67 -40.01 5.94
CA PHE A 445 -32.74 -40.44 7.34
C PHE A 445 -32.53 -41.95 7.53
N ASN A 446 -32.92 -42.76 6.54
CA ASN A 446 -32.72 -44.21 6.56
C ASN A 446 -31.23 -44.56 6.53
N GLN A 447 -30.45 -43.88 5.68
CA GLN A 447 -29.03 -44.10 5.61
C GLN A 447 -28.31 -43.66 6.89
N VAL A 448 -28.79 -42.62 7.58
CA VAL A 448 -28.25 -42.21 8.88
C VAL A 448 -28.37 -43.35 9.91
N LYS A 449 -29.55 -43.98 10.02
CA LYS A 449 -29.77 -45.14 10.91
C LYS A 449 -28.85 -46.30 10.56
N ILE A 450 -28.72 -46.64 9.27
CA ILE A 450 -27.84 -47.71 8.79
C ILE A 450 -26.38 -47.44 9.20
N LEU A 451 -25.90 -46.21 9.03
CA LEU A 451 -24.54 -45.82 9.35
C LEU A 451 -24.26 -45.78 10.85
N PHE A 452 -25.22 -45.33 11.65
CA PHE A 452 -25.11 -45.40 13.10
C PHE A 452 -24.90 -46.85 13.57
N HIS A 453 -25.73 -47.79 13.11
CA HIS A 453 -25.57 -49.21 13.42
C HIS A 453 -24.24 -49.78 12.93
N HIS A 454 -23.78 -49.36 11.74
CA HIS A 454 -22.51 -49.80 11.15
C HIS A 454 -21.31 -49.39 12.00
N PHE A 455 -21.23 -48.13 12.41
CA PHE A 455 -20.06 -47.61 13.12
C PHE A 455 -20.07 -47.88 14.64
N PHE A 456 -21.24 -47.87 15.29
CA PHE A 456 -21.32 -47.92 16.76
C PHE A 456 -21.83 -49.26 17.32
N GLU A 457 -22.74 -49.97 16.64
CA GLU A 457 -23.37 -51.18 17.20
C GLU A 457 -22.78 -52.51 16.69
N LYS A 458 -22.44 -52.60 15.40
CA LYS A 458 -21.95 -53.84 14.76
C LYS A 458 -20.50 -54.23 15.10
N SER A 459 -19.77 -53.41 15.85
CA SER A 459 -18.38 -53.69 16.28
C SER A 459 -18.26 -54.81 17.34
N SER A 460 -19.37 -55.42 17.75
CA SER A 460 -19.44 -56.37 18.87
C SER A 460 -19.33 -57.85 18.48
N SER A 461 -19.37 -58.24 17.19
CA SER A 461 -19.58 -59.65 16.81
C SER A 461 -18.57 -60.28 15.83
N SER A 462 -17.50 -59.61 15.40
CA SER A 462 -16.48 -60.24 14.54
C SER A 462 -15.10 -60.31 15.19
N SER A 463 -14.48 -61.48 15.11
CA SER A 463 -13.23 -61.92 15.78
C SER A 463 -11.94 -61.24 15.30
N ASN A 464 -12.04 -60.04 14.72
CA ASN A 464 -10.91 -59.20 14.39
C ASN A 464 -10.99 -57.92 15.21
N LYS A 465 -9.96 -57.63 16.02
CA LYS A 465 -9.78 -56.41 16.81
C LYS A 465 -10.06 -55.14 15.97
N GLN A 466 -11.32 -54.73 15.90
CA GLN A 466 -11.77 -53.44 15.38
C GLN A 466 -11.85 -52.46 16.56
N ILE A 467 -11.53 -51.20 16.32
CA ILE A 467 -11.61 -50.14 17.32
C ILE A 467 -13.08 -50.02 17.74
N LYS A 468 -13.40 -50.27 19.00
CA LYS A 468 -14.77 -50.11 19.52
C LYS A 468 -15.05 -48.61 19.70
N LEU A 469 -15.75 -48.02 18.75
CA LEU A 469 -16.21 -46.64 18.80
C LEU A 469 -17.36 -46.50 19.80
N ILE A 470 -17.33 -45.46 20.63
CA ILE A 470 -18.38 -45.17 21.62
C ILE A 470 -19.04 -43.85 21.18
N PRO A 471 -20.37 -43.81 20.98
CA PRO A 471 -21.09 -42.58 20.67
C PRO A 471 -20.83 -41.51 21.74
N ASN A 472 -20.73 -40.24 21.32
CA ASN A 472 -20.63 -39.11 22.24
C ASN A 472 -21.98 -38.38 22.35
N PRO A 473 -22.14 -37.39 23.24
CA PRO A 473 -23.40 -36.65 23.39
C PRO A 473 -23.93 -36.06 22.07
N MET A 474 -23.04 -35.55 21.23
CA MET A 474 -23.39 -35.02 19.90
C MET A 474 -23.95 -36.09 18.97
N THR A 475 -23.46 -37.34 19.05
CA THR A 475 -24.04 -38.45 18.28
C THR A 475 -25.49 -38.69 18.65
N PHE A 476 -25.84 -38.55 19.94
CA PHE A 476 -27.23 -38.70 20.39
C PHE A 476 -28.08 -37.50 19.99
N GLU A 477 -27.57 -36.27 20.08
CA GLU A 477 -28.28 -35.08 19.59
C GLU A 477 -28.65 -35.20 18.09
N ILE A 478 -27.76 -35.77 17.28
CA ILE A 478 -28.02 -36.05 15.85
C ILE A 478 -29.14 -37.09 15.67
N LEU A 479 -29.22 -38.10 16.54
CA LEU A 479 -30.29 -39.10 16.47
C LEU A 479 -31.64 -38.55 16.92
N ASP A 480 -31.66 -37.75 17.99
CA ASP A 480 -32.86 -37.07 18.48
C ASP A 480 -33.45 -36.16 17.40
N GLU A 481 -32.60 -35.47 16.62
CA GLU A 481 -33.01 -34.66 15.47
C GLU A 481 -33.73 -35.49 14.39
N ILE A 482 -33.28 -36.73 14.14
CA ILE A 482 -33.93 -37.63 13.17
C ILE A 482 -35.29 -38.08 13.71
N GLU A 483 -35.38 -38.44 15.00
CA GLU A 483 -36.64 -38.88 15.60
C GLU A 483 -37.70 -37.78 15.56
N GLN A 484 -37.30 -36.51 15.77
CA GLN A 484 -38.22 -35.37 15.64
C GLN A 484 -38.70 -35.18 14.20
N ASN A 485 -37.79 -35.17 13.21
CA ASN A 485 -38.15 -34.94 11.81
C ASN A 485 -38.95 -36.10 11.18
N VAL A 486 -38.75 -37.34 11.63
CA VAL A 486 -39.54 -38.48 11.14
C VAL A 486 -40.96 -38.48 11.71
N ASN A 487 -41.15 -37.99 12.95
CA ASN A 487 -42.48 -37.91 13.56
C ASN A 487 -43.31 -36.73 13.03
N ASP A 488 -42.66 -35.62 12.65
CA ASP A 488 -43.35 -34.46 12.07
C ASP A 488 -43.91 -34.74 10.64
N ASP A 489 -43.33 -35.68 9.89
CA ASP A 489 -43.83 -36.09 8.56
C ASP A 489 -45.05 -37.04 8.65
N ASP A 490 -45.23 -37.77 9.76
CA ASP A 490 -46.36 -38.68 9.97
C ASP A 490 -47.63 -37.95 10.49
N ASP A 491 -47.48 -36.79 11.17
CA ASP A 491 -48.60 -36.02 11.71
C ASP A 491 -49.37 -35.19 10.64
N ASP A 492 -48.80 -35.01 9.44
CA ASP A 492 -49.45 -34.30 8.32
C ASP A 492 -50.39 -35.21 7.47
N ASP A 493 -50.26 -36.53 7.59
CA ASP A 493 -51.14 -37.50 6.91
C ASP A 493 -52.44 -37.81 7.68
N ASP A 494 -52.47 -37.56 9.00
CA ASP A 494 -53.68 -37.75 9.84
C ASP A 494 -54.63 -36.53 9.83
N ALA A 495 -54.28 -35.42 9.17
CA ALA A 495 -55.13 -34.24 9.03
C ALA A 495 -56.09 -34.29 7.81
N LYS A 496 -56.16 -35.43 7.11
CA LYS A 496 -57.10 -35.69 6.01
C LYS A 496 -57.94 -36.96 6.23
N GLU A 497 -58.76 -36.95 7.28
CA GLU A 497 -60.03 -37.70 7.27
C GLU A 497 -61.22 -36.82 7.66
#